data_AF-A0A4Q6GNX3-F1
#
_entry.id   AF-A0A4Q6GNX3-F1
#
_cell.length_a   1.000
_cell.length_b   1.000
_cell.length_c   1.000
_cell.angle_alpha   90.00
_cell.angle_beta   90.00
_cell.angle_gamma   90.00
#
_symmetry.space_group_name_H-M   'P 1'
#
loop_
_entity.id
_entity.type
_entity.pdbx_description
1 polymer ?
#
loop_
_entity_poly.entity_id
_entity_poly.type
_entity_poly.pdbx_seq_one_letter_code
_entity_poly.pdbx_strand_id
1 'polypeptide(L)'
;MNTPDPRANRTPPDGNPTARDKSPFWRQPVMWLVIGLPLASVLAGIVMIKVAGGSDAIDTSPDQVARMAQIQTTDLGPDEVAGEGRFSAVVRMDPEHRLVEVLPVSGDFDRTAPLRLALVHPTRQELDRELLLQPTELGWRIEAELDGSHDWNLRLGPSDARWRLQGRLPKGQLATNLRPRLQAR
;
A
#
# COMPACT_ATOMS: atom_id res chain seq x y z
N MET A 1 -94.45 0.53 25.97
CA MET A 1 -94.08 1.91 26.37
C MET A 1 -92.82 2.29 25.59
N ASN A 2 -92.84 3.42 24.89
CA ASN A 2 -91.68 3.96 24.16
C ASN A 2 -91.33 5.30 24.82
N THR A 3 -90.07 5.50 25.22
CA THR A 3 -89.60 6.71 25.89
C THR A 3 -88.36 7.23 25.16
N PRO A 4 -88.37 8.46 24.59
CA PRO A 4 -87.21 9.02 23.91
C PRO A 4 -86.20 9.63 24.89
N ASP A 5 -84.90 9.39 24.69
CA ASP A 5 -83.82 10.10 25.41
C ASP A 5 -83.39 11.36 24.60
N PRO A 6 -83.52 12.59 25.16
CA PRO A 6 -83.30 13.84 24.44
C PRO A 6 -81.82 14.28 24.33
N ARG A 7 -80.85 13.35 24.35
CA ARG A 7 -79.40 13.67 24.27
C ARG A 7 -78.85 13.91 22.86
N ALA A 8 -79.72 14.17 21.89
CA ALA A 8 -79.34 14.80 20.63
C ALA A 8 -79.04 16.29 20.87
N ASN A 9 -77.76 16.67 20.72
CA ASN A 9 -77.17 18.01 20.53
C ASN A 9 -76.06 18.35 21.55
N ARG A 10 -74.80 18.24 21.10
CA ARG A 10 -73.61 18.89 21.69
C ARG A 10 -72.50 19.07 20.63
N THR A 11 -72.62 20.13 19.83
CA THR A 11 -71.49 20.98 19.36
C THR A 11 -71.35 22.17 20.34
N PRO A 12 -70.32 23.05 20.28
CA PRO A 12 -69.16 23.14 19.37
C PRO A 12 -67.87 22.78 20.17
N PRO A 13 -66.70 23.50 20.24
CA PRO A 13 -66.24 24.77 19.65
C PRO A 13 -65.26 24.62 18.47
N ASP A 14 -65.01 25.73 17.77
CA ASP A 14 -64.03 25.88 16.68
C ASP A 14 -62.59 26.02 17.22
N GLY A 15 -61.59 25.49 16.50
CA GLY A 15 -60.21 25.37 17.00
C GLY A 15 -59.11 25.51 15.95
N ASN A 16 -58.97 26.70 15.36
CA ASN A 16 -57.76 27.14 14.65
C ASN A 16 -57.08 28.27 15.47
N PRO A 17 -55.75 28.51 15.36
CA PRO A 17 -54.67 27.63 14.92
C PRO A 17 -53.48 27.64 15.90
N THR A 18 -53.02 26.48 16.40
CA THR A 18 -51.72 26.44 17.10
C THR A 18 -50.59 26.31 16.08
N ALA A 19 -49.93 27.44 15.79
CA ALA A 19 -48.64 27.45 15.14
C ALA A 19 -47.68 26.60 15.99
N ARG A 20 -47.36 25.39 15.54
CA ARG A 20 -46.31 24.59 16.18
C ARG A 20 -45.00 25.31 15.93
N ASP A 21 -44.41 25.84 16.99
CA ASP A 21 -43.03 26.30 16.99
C ASP A 21 -42.14 25.17 16.46
N LYS A 22 -41.65 25.36 15.23
CA LYS A 22 -40.73 24.42 14.60
C LYS A 22 -39.38 24.58 15.28
N SER A 23 -39.21 23.87 16.40
CA SER A 23 -37.92 23.63 17.05
C SER A 23 -36.86 23.39 15.97
N PRO A 24 -35.81 24.23 15.86
CA PRO A 24 -34.87 24.14 14.75
C PRO A 24 -34.28 22.74 14.66
N PHE A 25 -34.44 22.07 13.51
CA PHE A 25 -34.05 20.68 13.30
C PHE A 25 -32.57 20.39 13.64
N TRP A 26 -31.72 21.43 13.55
CA TRP A 26 -30.30 21.42 13.94
C TRP A 26 -30.01 21.35 15.45
N ARG A 27 -31.00 21.64 16.31
CA ARG A 27 -30.87 21.63 17.78
C ARG A 27 -31.32 20.32 18.43
N GLN A 28 -31.82 19.36 17.66
CA GLN A 28 -32.21 18.06 18.18
C GLN A 28 -30.97 17.18 18.36
N PRO A 29 -30.65 16.68 19.57
CA PRO A 29 -29.45 15.84 19.77
C PRO A 29 -29.52 14.52 18.98
N VAL A 30 -30.74 14.05 18.69
CA VAL A 30 -30.99 12.89 17.81
C VAL A 30 -30.47 13.13 16.39
N MET A 31 -30.57 14.35 15.85
CA MET A 31 -30.04 14.68 14.51
C MET A 31 -28.51 14.53 14.47
N TRP A 32 -27.82 14.99 15.53
CA TRP A 32 -26.38 14.81 15.67
C TRP A 32 -25.96 13.35 15.84
N LEU A 33 -26.82 12.50 16.43
CA LEU A 33 -26.57 11.06 16.50
C LEU A 33 -26.74 10.39 15.12
N VAL A 34 -27.76 10.79 14.34
CA VAL A 34 -28.02 10.29 12.98
C VAL A 34 -26.92 10.73 11.99
N ILE A 35 -26.37 11.93 12.11
CA ILE A 35 -25.30 12.44 11.22
C ILE A 35 -23.91 12.05 11.73
N GLY A 36 -23.69 12.10 13.04
CA GLY A 36 -22.41 11.83 13.68
C GLY A 36 -21.99 10.37 13.61
N LEU A 37 -22.93 9.42 13.68
CA LEU A 37 -22.61 8.00 13.62
C LEU A 37 -22.03 7.59 12.24
N PRO A 38 -22.66 7.92 11.08
CA PRO A 38 -22.04 7.70 9.76
C PRO A 38 -20.73 8.46 9.57
N LEU A 39 -20.65 9.71 10.03
CA LEU A 39 -19.44 10.52 9.90
C LEU A 39 -18.26 9.92 10.68
N ALA A 40 -18.52 9.41 11.88
CA ALA A 40 -17.54 8.68 12.68
C ALA A 40 -17.09 7.38 12.00
N SER A 41 -17.98 6.63 11.34
CA SER A 41 -17.60 5.45 10.56
C SER A 41 -16.68 5.78 9.39
N VAL A 42 -16.96 6.86 8.65
CA VAL A 42 -16.09 7.32 7.54
C VAL A 42 -14.74 7.79 8.08
N LEU A 43 -14.73 8.55 9.17
CA LEU A 43 -13.50 9.02 9.80
C LEU A 43 -12.64 7.85 10.33
N ALA A 44 -13.26 6.85 10.95
CA ALA A 44 -12.60 5.63 11.39
C ALA A 44 -12.02 4.83 10.22
N GLY A 45 -12.72 4.75 9.09
CA GLY A 45 -12.19 4.13 7.86
C GLY A 45 -10.96 4.86 7.32
N ILE A 46 -10.98 6.19 7.27
CA ILE A 46 -9.83 7.01 6.82
C ILE A 46 -8.64 6.87 7.78
N VAL A 47 -8.90 6.86 9.10
CA VAL A 47 -7.87 6.60 10.12
C VAL A 47 -7.30 5.19 9.97
N MET A 48 -8.13 4.18 9.76
CA MET A 48 -7.70 2.79 9.55
C MET A 48 -6.82 2.64 8.30
N ILE A 49 -7.16 3.31 7.19
CA ILE A 49 -6.32 3.35 5.98
C ILE A 49 -4.96 4.00 6.28
N LYS A 50 -4.92 5.09 7.06
CA LYS A 50 -3.67 5.73 7.48
C LYS A 50 -2.83 4.87 8.42
N VAL A 51 -3.46 4.09 9.31
CA VAL A 51 -2.76 3.16 10.22
C VAL A 51 -2.24 1.94 9.46
N ALA A 52 -3.04 1.35 8.56
CA ALA A 52 -2.63 0.21 7.74
C ALA A 52 -1.51 0.59 6.73
N GLY A 53 -1.52 1.81 6.20
CA GLY A 53 -0.42 2.35 5.39
C GLY A 53 0.79 2.81 6.21
N GLY A 54 0.69 2.83 7.54
CA GLY A 54 1.72 3.29 8.48
C GLY A 54 2.28 2.14 9.32
N SER A 55 2.85 1.13 8.67
CA SER A 55 3.84 0.18 9.20
C SER A 55 3.77 -0.19 10.70
N ASP A 56 2.64 -0.70 11.22
CA ASP A 56 2.64 -1.59 12.41
C ASP A 56 1.35 -2.40 12.68
N ALA A 57 0.44 -2.55 11.71
CA ALA A 57 -0.82 -3.27 11.94
C ALA A 57 -1.32 -4.01 10.70
N ILE A 58 -0.91 -5.27 10.57
CA ILE A 58 -1.76 -6.47 10.76
C ILE A 58 -0.87 -7.68 10.43
N ASP A 59 -0.46 -8.43 11.46
CA ASP A 59 -0.05 -9.82 11.26
C ASP A 59 -1.31 -10.63 10.91
N THR A 60 -1.53 -10.80 9.62
CA THR A 60 -2.40 -11.84 9.08
C THR A 60 -1.82 -12.23 7.74
N SER A 61 -1.31 -13.44 7.66
CA SER A 61 -1.15 -14.16 6.40
C SER A 61 -2.45 -14.92 6.09
N PRO A 62 -3.37 -14.40 5.25
CA PRO A 62 -4.30 -15.23 4.50
C PRO A 62 -3.64 -15.63 3.17
N ASP A 63 -2.41 -16.14 3.23
CA ASP A 63 -1.60 -16.56 2.06
C ASP A 63 -2.07 -17.91 1.47
N GLN A 64 -3.35 -18.27 1.65
CA GLN A 64 -3.87 -19.61 1.37
C GLN A 64 -5.27 -19.66 0.73
N VAL A 65 -5.63 -18.71 -0.14
CA VAL A 65 -6.69 -18.98 -1.15
C VAL A 65 -6.61 -18.18 -2.45
N ALA A 66 -6.16 -16.92 -2.42
CA ALA A 66 -6.30 -16.02 -3.57
C ALA A 66 -5.33 -16.26 -4.75
N ARG A 67 -4.40 -17.23 -4.67
CA ARG A 67 -3.38 -17.46 -5.72
C ARG A 67 -3.16 -18.91 -6.18
N MET A 68 -4.06 -19.84 -5.84
CA MET A 68 -4.06 -21.17 -6.49
C MET A 68 -4.79 -21.18 -7.85
N ALA A 69 -5.61 -20.15 -8.14
CA ALA A 69 -6.45 -20.09 -9.34
C ALA A 69 -5.90 -19.21 -10.47
N GLN A 70 -4.77 -18.51 -10.26
CA GLN A 70 -4.22 -17.60 -11.27
C GLN A 70 -2.78 -17.98 -11.64
N ILE A 71 -2.71 -19.08 -12.41
CA ILE A 71 -1.68 -19.43 -13.41
C ILE A 71 -0.24 -19.33 -12.87
N GLN A 72 0.51 -20.41 -12.65
CA GLN A 72 1.16 -21.25 -13.68
C GLN A 72 1.64 -20.55 -14.97
N THR A 73 1.61 -19.22 -15.04
CA THR A 73 2.49 -18.45 -15.89
C THR A 73 3.73 -18.22 -15.05
N THR A 74 4.72 -19.09 -15.22
CA THR A 74 6.10 -18.72 -14.91
C THR A 74 6.34 -17.44 -15.69
N ASP A 75 6.45 -16.31 -14.98
CA ASP A 75 6.65 -15.00 -15.59
C ASP A 75 8.12 -14.90 -16.04
N LEU A 76 8.41 -15.65 -17.11
CA LEU A 76 9.72 -15.82 -17.71
C LEU A 76 10.12 -14.52 -18.40
N GLY A 77 9.19 -13.80 -19.02
CA GLY A 77 9.44 -12.59 -19.81
C GLY A 77 10.41 -11.59 -19.17
N PRO A 78 10.22 -11.12 -17.93
CA PRO A 78 11.14 -10.16 -17.30
C PRO A 78 12.52 -10.72 -16.98
N ASP A 79 12.65 -12.01 -16.67
CA ASP A 79 13.94 -12.64 -16.40
C ASP A 79 14.63 -13.11 -17.71
N GLU A 80 13.86 -13.36 -18.77
CA GLU A 80 14.29 -13.75 -20.12
C GLU A 80 14.80 -12.52 -20.90
N VAL A 81 14.06 -11.41 -20.92
CA VAL A 81 14.53 -10.10 -21.42
C VAL A 81 15.81 -9.66 -20.68
N ALA A 82 15.88 -9.91 -19.37
CA ALA A 82 17.10 -9.66 -18.59
C ALA A 82 18.28 -10.57 -19.04
N GLY A 83 18.00 -11.82 -19.40
CA GLY A 83 18.97 -12.79 -19.94
C GLY A 83 19.46 -12.45 -21.35
N GLU A 84 18.53 -12.23 -22.29
CA GLU A 84 18.80 -11.87 -23.69
C GLU A 84 19.61 -10.57 -23.79
N GLY A 85 19.20 -9.54 -23.05
CA GLY A 85 19.92 -8.27 -22.98
C GLY A 85 21.23 -8.34 -22.18
N ARG A 86 21.57 -9.50 -21.57
CA ARG A 86 22.74 -9.71 -20.70
C ARG A 86 22.85 -8.66 -19.59
N PHE A 87 21.71 -8.31 -19.00
CA PHE A 87 21.62 -7.32 -17.95
C PHE A 87 22.37 -7.80 -16.69
N SER A 88 23.28 -6.96 -16.19
CA SER A 88 24.08 -7.23 -14.99
C SER A 88 24.44 -5.91 -14.33
N ALA A 89 24.34 -5.84 -13.00
CA ALA A 89 24.62 -4.63 -12.23
C ALA A 89 25.32 -4.97 -10.91
N VAL A 90 26.12 -4.06 -10.36
CA VAL A 90 26.64 -4.16 -9.00
C VAL A 90 25.81 -3.24 -8.09
N VAL A 91 25.29 -3.77 -6.99
CA VAL A 91 24.82 -2.92 -5.88
C VAL A 91 26.00 -2.70 -4.94
N ARG A 92 26.26 -1.44 -4.58
CA ARG A 92 27.20 -1.03 -3.53
C ARG A 92 26.42 -0.32 -2.44
N MET A 93 26.72 -0.64 -1.19
CA MET A 93 26.14 -0.02 -0.01
C MET A 93 27.25 0.60 0.83
N ASP A 94 27.02 1.81 1.29
CA ASP A 94 27.95 2.59 2.08
C ASP A 94 27.24 2.99 3.39
N PRO A 95 27.40 2.21 4.47
CA PRO A 95 26.72 2.48 5.73
C PRO A 95 27.31 3.72 6.45
N GLU A 96 28.55 4.11 6.15
CA GLU A 96 29.17 5.31 6.74
C GLU A 96 28.57 6.58 6.13
N HIS A 97 28.37 6.59 4.81
CA HIS A 97 27.75 7.70 4.08
C HIS A 97 26.22 7.55 3.89
N ARG A 98 25.60 6.50 4.44
CA ARG A 98 24.18 6.15 4.27
C ARG A 98 23.74 6.15 2.80
N LEU A 99 24.56 5.57 1.94
CA LEU A 99 24.43 5.67 0.50
C LEU A 99 24.25 4.29 -0.14
N VAL A 100 23.30 4.17 -1.05
CA VAL A 100 23.10 2.97 -1.86
C VAL A 100 23.28 3.34 -3.31
N GLU A 101 24.15 2.62 -3.99
CA GLU A 101 24.49 2.83 -5.39
C GLU A 101 24.28 1.55 -6.20
N VAL A 102 23.89 1.74 -7.45
CA VAL A 102 23.79 0.67 -8.45
C VAL A 102 24.58 1.10 -9.67
N LEU A 103 25.58 0.29 -10.03
CA LEU A 103 26.42 0.51 -11.21
C LEU A 103 26.08 -0.53 -12.28
N PRO A 104 25.74 -0.11 -13.51
CA PRO A 104 25.48 -1.05 -14.61
C PRO A 104 26.80 -1.69 -15.08
N VAL A 105 26.82 -3.01 -15.19
CA VAL A 105 27.98 -3.79 -15.66
C VAL A 105 27.83 -4.21 -17.12
N SER A 106 26.63 -4.63 -17.50
CA SER A 106 26.31 -5.12 -18.86
C SER A 106 24.82 -5.02 -19.13
N GLY A 107 24.43 -4.87 -20.39
CA GLY A 107 23.05 -4.71 -20.84
C GLY A 107 22.63 -3.26 -21.06
N ASP A 108 21.55 -3.08 -21.82
CA ASP A 108 21.07 -1.77 -22.27
C ASP A 108 20.06 -1.19 -21.28
N PHE A 109 20.58 -0.62 -20.19
CA PHE A 109 19.77 0.03 -19.18
C PHE A 109 19.36 1.45 -19.62
N ASP A 110 18.09 1.80 -19.44
CA ASP A 110 17.63 3.19 -19.48
C ASP A 110 18.23 3.98 -18.30
N ARG A 111 19.32 4.69 -18.57
CA ARG A 111 20.03 5.54 -17.59
C ARG A 111 19.29 6.84 -17.24
N THR A 112 18.14 7.11 -17.85
CA THR A 112 17.30 8.28 -17.54
C THR A 112 16.11 7.93 -16.63
N ALA A 113 15.73 6.66 -16.58
CA ALA A 113 14.69 6.16 -15.69
C ALA A 113 15.22 5.85 -14.28
N PRO A 114 14.43 6.09 -13.21
CA PRO A 114 14.75 5.61 -11.87
C PRO A 114 14.53 4.09 -11.75
N LEU A 115 15.32 3.44 -10.90
CA LEU A 115 15.21 2.00 -10.65
C LEU A 115 14.70 1.70 -9.25
N ARG A 116 13.92 0.62 -9.11
CA ARG A 116 13.47 0.12 -7.82
C ARG A 116 14.39 -1.02 -7.36
N LEU A 117 14.97 -0.86 -6.17
CA LEU A 117 15.70 -1.89 -5.44
C LEU A 117 14.86 -2.32 -4.24
N ALA A 118 14.35 -3.55 -4.28
CA ALA A 118 13.76 -4.19 -3.11
C ALA A 118 14.83 -5.00 -2.37
N LEU A 119 14.98 -4.72 -1.09
CA LEU A 119 15.79 -5.46 -0.14
C LEU A 119 14.86 -6.35 0.67
N VAL A 120 15.00 -7.66 0.53
CA VAL A 120 14.15 -8.67 1.16
C VAL A 120 14.96 -9.44 2.20
N HIS A 121 14.58 -9.30 3.46
CA HIS A 121 15.19 -10.02 4.57
C HIS A 121 14.74 -11.50 4.54
N PRO A 122 15.64 -12.49 4.71
CA PRO A 122 15.32 -13.90 4.50
C PRO A 122 14.26 -14.47 5.46
N THR A 123 14.01 -13.82 6.60
CA THR A 123 13.13 -14.34 7.67
C THR A 123 12.18 -13.31 8.29
N ARG A 124 12.19 -12.04 7.86
CA ARG A 124 11.44 -10.95 8.51
C ARG A 124 10.95 -9.90 7.51
N GLN A 125 9.74 -10.08 6.99
CA GLN A 125 9.16 -9.15 6.01
C GLN A 125 8.98 -7.72 6.53
N GLU A 126 8.86 -7.53 7.85
CA GLU A 126 8.86 -6.22 8.53
C GLU A 126 10.14 -5.39 8.27
N LEU A 127 11.25 -6.05 7.93
CA LEU A 127 12.53 -5.41 7.61
C LEU A 127 12.70 -5.15 6.11
N ASP A 128 11.77 -5.61 5.26
CA ASP A 128 11.87 -5.42 3.81
C ASP A 128 11.77 -3.94 3.46
N ARG A 129 12.66 -3.47 2.57
CA ARG A 129 12.73 -2.07 2.13
C ARG A 129 12.67 -1.98 0.62
N GLU A 130 11.77 -1.14 0.10
CA GLU A 130 11.82 -0.71 -1.29
C GLU A 130 12.47 0.68 -1.38
N LEU A 131 13.54 0.77 -2.16
CA LEU A 131 14.27 2.00 -2.43
C LEU A 131 14.10 2.37 -3.91
N LEU A 132 13.85 3.65 -4.19
CA LEU A 132 13.75 4.18 -5.56
C LEU A 132 15.03 4.99 -5.87
N LEU A 133 15.99 4.35 -6.55
CA LEU A 133 17.24 4.99 -6.90
C LEU A 133 17.07 5.96 -8.07
N GLN A 134 17.60 7.16 -7.91
CA GLN A 134 17.61 8.19 -8.94
C GLN A 134 18.81 8.00 -9.87
N PRO A 135 18.66 8.26 -11.18
CA PRO A 135 19.77 8.20 -12.12
C PRO A 135 20.84 9.27 -11.82
N THR A 136 22.09 8.93 -12.10
CA THR A 136 23.30 9.75 -11.93
C THR A 136 24.25 9.47 -13.11
N GLU A 137 25.34 10.23 -13.23
CA GLU A 137 26.29 10.08 -14.36
C GLU A 137 26.90 8.66 -14.48
N LEU A 138 27.04 7.92 -13.37
CA LEU A 138 27.72 6.62 -13.33
C LEU A 138 26.77 5.42 -13.14
N GLY A 139 25.49 5.66 -12.87
CA GLY A 139 24.54 4.62 -12.48
C GLY A 139 23.35 5.22 -11.72
N TRP A 140 22.88 4.58 -10.65
CA TRP A 140 21.78 5.09 -9.84
C TRP A 140 22.17 5.16 -8.36
N ARG A 141 21.60 6.11 -7.63
CA ARG A 141 21.94 6.40 -6.23
C ARG A 141 20.71 6.78 -5.41
N ILE A 142 20.72 6.45 -4.13
CA ILE A 142 19.78 6.95 -3.11
C ILE A 142 20.49 7.08 -1.76
N GLU A 143 20.14 8.10 -0.99
CA GLU A 143 20.48 8.20 0.43
C GLU A 143 19.49 7.36 1.23
N ALA A 144 19.97 6.27 1.83
CA ALA A 144 19.19 5.34 2.62
C ALA A 144 20.08 4.67 3.69
N GLU A 145 19.60 4.67 4.94
CA GLU A 145 20.24 3.93 6.03
C GLU A 145 19.83 2.46 5.96
N LEU A 146 20.81 1.57 5.81
CA LEU A 146 20.62 0.12 5.70
C LEU A 146 21.46 -0.62 6.73
N ASP A 147 20.86 -1.65 7.32
CA ASP A 147 21.53 -2.51 8.29
C ASP A 147 22.38 -3.59 7.60
N GLY A 148 23.69 -3.37 7.51
CA GLY A 148 24.66 -4.35 7.00
C GLY A 148 24.92 -5.56 7.92
N SER A 149 24.26 -5.65 9.08
CA SER A 149 24.47 -6.72 10.05
C SER A 149 23.69 -8.01 9.76
N HIS A 150 22.92 -8.07 8.67
CA HIS A 150 22.14 -9.23 8.24
C HIS A 150 22.33 -9.54 6.74
N ASP A 151 21.94 -10.74 6.31
CA ASP A 151 21.92 -11.11 4.89
C ASP A 151 20.69 -10.50 4.20
N TRP A 152 20.87 -9.92 3.01
CA TRP A 152 19.79 -9.36 2.20
C TRP A 152 19.67 -10.08 0.86
N ASN A 153 18.44 -10.36 0.43
CA ASN A 153 18.16 -10.77 -0.94
C ASN A 153 17.73 -9.52 -1.71
N LEU A 154 18.53 -9.12 -2.69
CA LEU A 154 18.34 -7.90 -3.46
C LEU A 154 17.61 -8.21 -4.77
N ARG A 155 16.62 -7.39 -5.11
CA ARG A 155 15.90 -7.42 -6.38
C ARG A 155 15.91 -6.03 -7.00
N LEU A 156 16.49 -5.89 -8.18
CA LEU A 156 16.51 -4.64 -8.95
C LEU A 156 15.61 -4.78 -10.17
N GLY A 157 14.84 -3.74 -10.47
CA GLY A 157 14.07 -3.64 -11.71
C GLY A 157 13.67 -2.19 -12.02
N PRO A 158 13.19 -1.94 -13.25
CA PRO A 158 12.59 -0.67 -13.63
C PRO A 158 11.19 -0.52 -13.01
N SER A 159 10.66 0.70 -12.98
CA SER A 159 9.31 0.99 -12.48
C SER A 159 8.18 0.29 -13.26
N ASP A 160 8.44 -0.06 -14.52
CA ASP A 160 7.54 -0.79 -15.43
C ASP A 160 7.68 -2.33 -15.37
N ALA A 161 8.58 -2.84 -14.52
CA ALA A 161 8.86 -4.27 -14.33
C ALA A 161 9.29 -5.06 -15.60
N ARG A 162 9.72 -4.39 -16.69
CA ARG A 162 10.13 -5.04 -17.96
C ARG A 162 11.30 -6.02 -17.84
N TRP A 163 12.19 -5.83 -16.88
CA TRP A 163 13.30 -6.74 -16.59
C TRP A 163 13.55 -6.85 -15.10
N ARG A 164 14.21 -7.93 -14.65
CA ARG A 164 14.53 -8.12 -13.23
C ARG A 164 15.89 -8.78 -13.02
N LEU A 165 16.68 -8.19 -12.12
CA LEU A 165 17.92 -8.75 -11.63
C LEU A 165 17.78 -9.14 -10.15
N GLN A 166 18.42 -10.23 -9.75
CA GLN A 166 18.41 -10.74 -8.38
C GLN A 166 19.85 -11.00 -7.93
N GLY A 167 20.09 -10.88 -6.62
CA GLY A 167 21.35 -11.24 -6.00
C GLY A 167 21.20 -11.37 -4.49
N ARG A 168 22.23 -11.89 -3.82
CA ARG A 168 22.31 -11.89 -2.35
C ARG A 168 23.48 -11.03 -1.92
N LEU A 169 23.26 -10.21 -0.90
CA LEU A 169 24.30 -9.51 -0.16
C LEU A 169 24.46 -10.19 1.21
N PRO A 170 25.55 -10.94 1.43
CA PRO A 170 25.85 -11.51 2.74
C PRO A 170 26.09 -10.44 3.81
N LYS A 171 25.82 -10.79 5.08
CA LYS A 171 26.18 -9.98 6.25
C LYS A 171 27.63 -9.47 6.16
N GLY A 172 27.83 -8.18 6.41
CA GLY A 172 29.15 -7.55 6.42
C GLY A 172 29.78 -7.38 5.04
N GLN A 173 29.13 -7.81 3.96
CA GLN A 173 29.55 -7.50 2.59
C GLN A 173 28.86 -6.20 2.13
N LEU A 174 29.64 -5.29 1.53
CA LEU A 174 29.17 -3.97 1.09
C LEU A 174 28.88 -3.87 -0.41
N ALA A 175 29.17 -4.91 -1.19
CA ALA A 175 28.85 -4.93 -2.61
C ALA A 175 28.51 -6.33 -3.11
N THR A 176 27.52 -6.45 -4.01
CA THR A 176 27.17 -7.73 -4.65
C THR A 176 26.74 -7.54 -6.10
N ASN A 177 26.94 -8.58 -6.91
CA ASN A 177 26.53 -8.61 -8.30
C ASN A 177 25.08 -9.12 -8.41
N LEU A 178 24.23 -8.35 -9.09
CA LEU A 178 22.89 -8.77 -9.48
C LEU A 178 22.91 -9.32 -10.91
N ARG A 179 22.23 -10.45 -11.12
CA ARG A 179 22.13 -11.14 -12.40
C ARG A 179 20.69 -11.59 -12.67
N PRO A 180 20.32 -11.92 -13.92
CA PRO A 180 19.03 -12.52 -14.22
C PRO A 180 18.93 -13.86 -13.49
N ARG A 181 17.74 -14.18 -12.97
CA ARG A 181 17.51 -15.46 -12.26
C ARG A 181 17.56 -16.65 -13.23
N LEU A 182 17.17 -16.42 -14.48
CA LEU A 182 17.29 -17.37 -15.58
C LEU A 182 18.64 -17.16 -16.27
N GLN A 183 19.50 -18.16 -16.22
CA GLN A 183 20.61 -18.25 -17.18
C GLN A 183 20.01 -18.81 -18.47
N ALA A 184 19.88 -17.95 -19.49
CA ALA A 184 19.70 -18.41 -20.86
C ALA A 184 20.88 -19.34 -21.20
N ARG A 185 20.55 -20.54 -21.70
CA ARG A 185 21.48 -21.67 -21.83
C ARG A 185 22.02 -21.83 -23.25
#